data_AF-A0A9P6K584-F1
#
_entry.id   AF-A0A9P6K584-F1
#
_cell.length_a   1.000
_cell.length_b   1.000
_cell.length_c   1.000
_cell.angle_alpha   90.00
_cell.angle_beta   90.00
_cell.angle_gamma   90.00
#
_symmetry.space_group_name_H-M   'P 1'
#
loop_
_entity.id
_entity.type
_entity.pdbx_description
1 polymer ?
#
loop_
_entity_poly.entity_id
_entity_poly.type
_entity_poly.pdbx_seq_one_letter_code
_entity_poly.pdbx_strand_id
1 'polypeptide(L)'
;MTGTMRERIKKDVGRVVMMPRFEKIEGGTTPTLEHVLVPETLLKKRKTQDKATAEKRVADAAARKARKAQRKVIFKRADQYVREYRAKERDEIRLRRQAKAAGSFYVPAQPKLAFVIRIKGINHIAPKPRKVLQLLRLLQINNGVFVRLTKATTQMLQLINPYVAYGEPNLKSVRELIYKRGYGKVNKQRIPLTDNSIIEKSLGKFGIVCMEDLIHEIYTVGPNFKQASNFLWPFKLSNATGGYSAKKALHFIQGGDSGDRELKINNLIRQMN
;
A
#
# COMPACT_ATOMS: atom_id res chain seq x y z
N MET A 1 -52.22 8.58 13.03
CA MET A 1 -53.19 8.29 11.96
C MET A 1 -52.52 8.65 10.64
N THR A 2 -51.90 7.68 9.94
CA THR A 2 -52.53 6.88 8.86
C THR A 2 -52.87 7.76 7.65
N GLY A 3 -52.39 7.56 6.43
CA GLY A 3 -51.58 6.51 5.86
C GLY A 3 -51.16 6.86 4.42
N THR A 4 -50.08 6.23 3.99
CA THR A 4 -49.85 5.66 2.65
C THR A 4 -50.15 6.48 1.38
N MET A 5 -49.07 6.90 0.73
CA MET A 5 -48.92 7.20 -0.73
C MET A 5 -49.34 6.06 -1.69
N ARG A 6 -50.00 5.00 -1.21
CA ARG A 6 -50.48 3.85 -2.00
C ARG A 6 -51.85 4.07 -2.64
N GLU A 7 -52.55 5.17 -2.34
CA GLU A 7 -53.93 5.37 -2.80
C GLU A 7 -54.11 6.13 -4.13
N ARG A 8 -53.05 6.69 -4.74
CA ARG A 8 -53.18 7.42 -6.01
C ARG A 8 -53.01 6.58 -7.29
N ILE A 9 -52.93 5.25 -7.20
CA ILE A 9 -52.64 4.38 -8.37
C ILE A 9 -53.85 3.55 -8.85
N LYS A 10 -55.03 3.68 -8.22
CA LYS A 10 -56.23 2.97 -8.69
C LYS A 10 -57.36 3.95 -9.04
N LYS A 11 -57.31 4.57 -10.22
CA LYS A 11 -58.55 5.08 -10.85
C LYS A 11 -58.55 5.42 -12.35
N ASP A 12 -57.52 5.10 -13.12
CA ASP A 12 -57.53 5.37 -14.57
C ASP A 12 -57.42 4.08 -15.40
N VAL A 13 -58.30 3.12 -15.11
CA VAL A 13 -58.58 2.01 -16.04
C VAL A 13 -59.89 2.36 -16.74
N GLY A 14 -59.80 2.71 -18.02
CA GLY A 14 -60.96 2.84 -18.90
C GLY A 14 -61.44 4.27 -19.16
N ARG A 15 -60.62 5.09 -19.80
CA ARG A 15 -61.16 6.21 -20.60
C ARG A 15 -60.58 6.11 -22.01
N VAL A 16 -61.42 5.64 -22.92
CA VAL A 16 -61.18 5.63 -24.37
C VAL A 16 -60.84 7.06 -24.78
N VAL A 17 -59.62 7.27 -25.28
CA VAL A 17 -59.13 8.58 -25.71
C VAL A 17 -59.88 8.95 -27.00
N MET A 18 -60.88 9.83 -26.86
CA MET A 18 -61.50 10.52 -27.98
C MET A 18 -60.42 11.36 -28.69
N MET A 19 -60.26 11.18 -30.00
CA MET A 19 -59.33 11.98 -30.80
C MET A 19 -59.75 13.46 -30.77
N PRO A 20 -58.81 14.40 -30.56
CA PRO A 20 -59.12 15.82 -30.59
C PRO A 20 -59.39 16.28 -32.02
N ARG A 21 -60.47 17.07 -32.17
CA ARG A 21 -60.89 17.74 -33.40
C ARG A 21 -59.81 18.74 -33.82
N PHE A 22 -59.34 18.64 -35.06
CA PHE A 22 -58.31 19.52 -35.66
C PHE A 22 -58.84 20.96 -35.77
N GLU A 23 -58.42 21.85 -34.86
CA GLU A 23 -58.41 23.29 -35.09
C GLU A 23 -57.09 23.67 -35.79
N LYS A 24 -57.22 24.38 -36.92
CA LYS A 24 -56.08 24.88 -37.70
C LYS A 24 -55.37 25.98 -36.90
N ILE A 25 -54.12 25.73 -36.53
CA ILE A 25 -53.19 26.75 -36.04
C ILE A 25 -52.36 27.22 -37.23
N GLU A 26 -52.41 28.52 -37.50
CA GLU A 26 -51.51 29.22 -38.40
C GLU A 26 -50.09 29.24 -37.79
N GLY A 27 -49.09 28.73 -38.52
CA GLY A 27 -47.68 28.89 -38.17
C GLY A 27 -46.81 27.64 -38.40
N GLY A 28 -46.20 27.54 -39.59
CA GLY A 28 -45.06 26.64 -39.89
C GLY A 28 -45.41 25.16 -40.16
N THR A 29 -45.18 24.69 -41.38
CA THR A 29 -45.32 23.28 -41.82
C THR A 29 -44.21 22.35 -41.35
N THR A 30 -43.25 22.83 -40.55
CA THR A 30 -42.17 22.02 -39.99
C THR A 30 -42.60 21.43 -38.64
N PRO A 31 -42.60 20.09 -38.47
CA PRO A 31 -42.93 19.48 -37.19
C PRO A 31 -41.99 19.99 -36.10
N THR A 32 -42.55 20.61 -35.07
CA THR A 32 -41.80 21.01 -33.87
C THR A 32 -41.36 19.77 -33.09
N LEU A 33 -40.28 19.87 -32.31
CA LEU A 33 -39.67 18.76 -31.55
C LEU A 33 -40.67 17.96 -30.67
N GLU A 34 -41.79 18.57 -30.30
CA GLU A 34 -42.84 17.97 -29.47
C GLU A 34 -43.72 16.96 -30.24
N HIS A 35 -43.77 17.05 -31.58
CA HIS A 35 -44.57 16.16 -32.44
C HIS A 35 -43.84 14.85 -32.84
N VAL A 36 -42.55 14.73 -32.53
CA VAL A 36 -41.76 13.52 -32.83
C VAL A 36 -41.90 12.51 -31.70
N LEU A 37 -42.74 11.50 -31.89
CA LEU A 37 -42.92 10.39 -30.94
C LEU A 37 -41.60 9.64 -30.75
N VAL A 38 -41.04 9.73 -29.54
CA VAL A 38 -39.78 9.07 -29.19
C VAL A 38 -39.99 7.54 -29.17
N PRO A 39 -39.12 6.76 -29.84
CA PRO A 39 -39.18 5.31 -29.83
C PRO A 39 -39.28 4.70 -28.42
N GLU A 40 -40.16 3.71 -28.25
CA GLU A 40 -40.41 3.04 -26.95
C GLU A 40 -39.13 2.42 -26.36
N THR A 41 -38.22 1.95 -27.22
CA THR A 41 -36.91 1.40 -26.85
C THR A 41 -36.03 2.45 -26.15
N LEU A 42 -36.07 3.71 -26.60
CA LEU A 42 -35.34 4.81 -25.96
C LEU A 42 -35.95 5.17 -24.60
N LEU A 43 -37.28 5.15 -24.46
CA LEU A 43 -37.96 5.39 -23.18
C LEU A 43 -37.63 4.30 -22.15
N LYS A 44 -37.60 3.03 -22.57
CA LYS A 44 -37.16 1.90 -21.71
C LYS A 44 -35.68 2.05 -21.30
N LYS A 45 -34.79 2.45 -22.22
CA LYS A 45 -33.36 2.71 -21.94
C LYS A 45 -33.17 3.89 -20.98
N ARG A 46 -33.94 4.98 -21.10
CA ARG A 46 -33.90 6.12 -20.17
C ARG A 46 -34.31 5.67 -18.77
N LYS A 47 -35.43 4.96 -18.62
CA LYS A 47 -35.87 4.43 -17.32
C LYS A 47 -34.83 3.52 -16.64
N THR A 48 -34.17 2.63 -17.40
CA THR A 48 -33.11 1.77 -16.82
C THR A 48 -31.86 2.54 -16.43
N GLN A 49 -31.45 3.53 -17.24
CA GLN A 49 -30.33 4.43 -16.89
C GLN A 49 -30.65 5.32 -15.69
N ASP A 50 -31.85 5.89 -15.61
CA ASP A 50 -32.28 6.73 -14.49
C ASP A 50 -32.32 5.93 -13.18
N LYS A 51 -32.81 4.68 -13.24
CA LYS A 51 -32.77 3.77 -12.10
C LYS A 51 -31.33 3.43 -11.69
N ALA A 52 -30.48 3.04 -12.64
CA ALA A 52 -29.08 2.71 -12.36
C ALA A 52 -28.28 3.91 -11.82
N THR A 53 -28.54 5.11 -12.32
CA THR A 53 -27.89 6.34 -11.82
C THR A 53 -28.40 6.73 -10.44
N ALA A 54 -29.69 6.57 -10.14
CA ALA A 54 -30.23 6.77 -8.81
C ALA A 54 -29.63 5.80 -7.79
N GLU A 55 -29.57 4.51 -8.11
CA GLU A 55 -28.93 3.48 -7.28
C GLU A 55 -27.45 3.76 -7.07
N LYS A 56 -26.72 4.14 -8.13
CA LYS A 56 -25.31 4.53 -8.05
C LYS A 56 -25.10 5.76 -7.16
N ARG A 57 -25.96 6.78 -7.24
CA ARG A 57 -25.89 7.98 -6.38
C ARG A 57 -26.07 7.62 -4.90
N VAL A 58 -27.00 6.72 -4.58
CA VAL A 58 -27.20 6.23 -3.20
C VAL A 58 -25.97 5.47 -2.72
N ALA A 59 -25.42 4.57 -3.54
CA ALA A 59 -24.23 3.81 -3.22
C ALA A 59 -22.99 4.72 -3.03
N ASP A 60 -22.80 5.71 -3.90
CA ASP A 60 -21.70 6.67 -3.82
C ASP A 60 -21.80 7.55 -2.56
N ALA A 61 -23.02 7.95 -2.17
CA ALA A 61 -23.25 8.70 -0.94
C ALA A 61 -22.91 7.86 0.31
N ALA A 62 -23.30 6.58 0.33
CA ALA A 62 -22.95 5.64 1.39
C ALA A 62 -21.43 5.41 1.46
N ALA A 63 -20.79 5.15 0.30
CA ALA A 63 -19.35 4.97 0.20
C ALA A 63 -18.57 6.23 0.61
N ARG A 64 -19.07 7.43 0.30
CA ARG A 64 -18.47 8.69 0.75
C ARG A 64 -18.53 8.84 2.27
N LYS A 65 -19.64 8.47 2.91
CA LYS A 65 -19.76 8.47 4.38
C LYS A 65 -18.78 7.46 5.01
N ALA A 66 -18.72 6.24 4.48
CA ALA A 66 -17.80 5.20 4.94
C ALA A 66 -16.33 5.64 4.81
N ARG A 67 -15.92 6.17 3.65
CA ARG A 67 -14.56 6.70 3.43
C ARG A 67 -14.21 7.83 4.40
N LYS A 68 -15.16 8.73 4.71
CA LYS A 68 -14.93 9.81 5.68
C LYS A 68 -14.71 9.25 7.10
N ALA A 69 -15.48 8.23 7.49
CA ALA A 69 -15.29 7.56 8.77
C ALA A 69 -13.93 6.83 8.84
N GLN A 70 -13.59 6.05 7.81
CA GLN A 70 -12.30 5.36 7.72
C GLN A 70 -11.12 6.34 7.76
N ARG A 71 -11.19 7.47 7.04
CA ARG A 71 -10.13 8.48 7.04
C ARG A 71 -9.85 9.04 8.45
N LYS A 72 -10.89 9.23 9.26
CA LYS A 72 -10.73 9.66 10.67
C LYS A 72 -10.01 8.60 11.50
N VAL A 73 -10.34 7.32 11.30
CA VAL A 73 -9.69 6.21 12.00
C VAL A 73 -8.22 6.10 11.60
N ILE A 74 -7.93 6.13 10.30
CA ILE A 74 -6.55 6.11 9.77
C ILE A 74 -5.73 7.26 10.34
N PHE A 75 -6.28 8.47 10.38
CA PHE A 75 -5.59 9.64 10.93
C PHE A 75 -5.25 9.47 12.41
N LYS A 76 -6.20 8.98 13.23
CA LYS A 76 -5.96 8.71 14.65
C LYS A 76 -4.90 7.63 14.87
N ARG A 77 -4.91 6.57 14.06
CA ARG A 77 -3.89 5.51 14.12
C ARG A 77 -2.51 6.03 13.77
N ALA A 78 -2.39 6.83 12.71
CA ALA A 78 -1.12 7.42 12.32
C ALA A 78 -0.53 8.31 13.43
N ASP A 79 -1.36 9.14 14.08
CA ASP A 79 -0.94 9.93 15.25
C ASP A 79 -0.48 9.04 16.41
N GLN A 80 -1.22 7.97 16.70
CA GLN A 80 -0.82 6.99 17.72
C GLN A 80 0.54 6.36 17.43
N TYR A 81 0.81 5.93 16.19
CA TYR A 81 2.11 5.35 15.82
C TYR A 81 3.24 6.36 15.96
N VAL A 82 3.03 7.61 15.56
CA VAL A 82 4.05 8.67 15.74
C VAL A 82 4.36 8.89 17.22
N ARG A 83 3.32 8.93 18.07
CA ARG A 83 3.50 9.04 19.52
C ARG A 83 4.28 7.85 20.08
N GLU A 84 3.94 6.64 19.64
CA GLU A 84 4.62 5.40 20.05
C GLU A 84 6.11 5.43 19.67
N TYR A 85 6.45 5.79 18.42
CA TYR A 85 7.85 5.87 17.98
C TYR A 85 8.64 6.89 18.80
N ARG A 86 8.07 8.08 19.03
CA ARG A 86 8.71 9.13 19.85
C ARG A 86 8.82 8.77 21.32
N ALA A 87 7.89 7.96 21.85
CA ALA A 87 7.96 7.47 23.21
C ALA A 87 9.10 6.45 23.34
N LYS A 88 9.16 5.46 22.44
CA LYS A 88 10.23 4.45 22.40
C LYS A 88 11.62 5.07 22.30
N GLU A 89 11.82 6.04 21.40
CA GLU A 89 13.09 6.74 21.25
C GLU A 89 13.50 7.48 22.54
N ARG A 90 12.55 8.19 23.18
CA ARG A 90 12.80 8.87 24.46
C ARG A 90 13.08 7.90 25.60
N ASP A 91 12.38 6.77 25.63
CA ASP A 91 12.57 5.72 26.63
C ASP A 91 13.96 5.09 26.52
N GLU A 92 14.45 4.79 25.31
CA GLU A 92 15.82 4.30 25.11
C GLU A 92 16.87 5.29 25.60
N ILE A 93 16.69 6.59 25.33
CA ILE A 93 17.59 7.65 25.82
C ILE A 93 17.54 7.73 27.35
N ARG A 94 16.34 7.67 27.95
CA ARG A 94 16.15 7.69 29.41
C ARG A 94 16.87 6.51 30.06
N LEU A 95 16.68 5.29 29.54
CA LEU A 95 17.31 4.08 30.07
C LEU A 95 18.84 4.15 30.01
N ARG A 96 19.40 4.65 28.88
CA ARG A 96 20.85 4.90 28.76
C ARG A 96 21.37 5.88 29.81
N ARG A 97 20.62 6.98 30.07
CA ARG A 97 21.01 7.98 31.09
C ARG A 97 20.91 7.43 32.50
N GLN A 98 19.86 6.67 32.81
CA GLN A 98 19.69 6.04 34.12
C GLN A 98 20.80 5.02 34.41
N ALA A 99 21.13 4.16 33.44
CA ALA A 99 22.24 3.22 33.59
C ALA A 99 23.56 3.98 33.85
N LYS A 100 23.85 5.01 33.05
CA LYS A 100 25.04 5.85 33.23
C LYS A 100 25.09 6.53 34.62
N ALA A 101 23.95 7.02 35.11
CA ALA A 101 23.86 7.64 36.44
C ALA A 101 24.08 6.63 37.57
N ALA A 102 23.61 5.39 37.40
CA ALA A 102 23.82 4.29 38.34
C ALA A 102 25.22 3.64 38.22
N GLY A 103 26.08 4.11 37.31
CA GLY A 103 27.38 3.48 37.03
C GLY A 103 27.30 2.13 36.33
N SER A 104 26.13 1.75 35.78
CA SER A 104 25.90 0.51 35.06
C SER A 104 25.79 0.73 33.54
N PHE A 105 25.84 -0.35 32.75
CA PHE A 105 25.77 -0.30 31.30
C PHE A 105 24.38 -0.71 30.79
N TYR A 106 23.81 0.10 29.89
CA TYR A 106 22.58 -0.27 29.18
C TYR A 106 22.91 -1.01 27.89
N VAL A 107 22.42 -2.25 27.77
CA VAL A 107 22.53 -3.05 26.54
C VAL A 107 21.22 -2.92 25.76
N PRO A 108 21.24 -2.34 24.54
CA PRO A 108 20.04 -2.24 23.72
C PRO A 108 19.56 -3.60 23.24
N ALA A 109 18.26 -3.72 22.96
CA ALA A 109 17.69 -4.92 22.37
C ALA A 109 18.29 -5.18 20.98
N GLN A 110 18.47 -6.47 20.65
CA GLN A 110 18.91 -6.85 19.30
C GLN A 110 17.87 -6.46 18.24
N PRO A 111 18.31 -6.02 17.05
CA PRO A 111 17.40 -5.63 15.99
C PRO A 111 16.60 -6.83 15.48
N LYS A 112 15.31 -6.58 15.20
CA LYS A 112 14.38 -7.60 14.69
C LYS A 112 14.19 -7.54 13.17
N LEU A 113 14.63 -6.46 12.54
CA LEU A 113 14.42 -6.16 11.12
C LEU A 113 15.75 -5.91 10.44
N ALA A 114 15.94 -6.50 9.26
CA ALA A 114 17.02 -6.15 8.35
C ALA A 114 16.47 -5.74 6.98
N PHE A 115 17.12 -4.78 6.35
CA PHE A 115 16.94 -4.52 4.92
C PHE A 115 18.13 -5.10 4.17
N VAL A 116 17.86 -5.98 3.21
CA VAL A 116 18.89 -6.72 2.47
C VAL A 116 18.89 -6.27 1.03
N ILE A 117 20.03 -5.81 0.54
CA ILE A 117 20.25 -5.33 -0.82
C ILE A 117 21.21 -6.27 -1.53
N ARG A 118 20.85 -6.72 -2.72
CA ARG A 118 21.75 -7.49 -3.57
C ARG A 118 22.74 -6.57 -4.28
N ILE A 119 24.02 -6.71 -3.96
CA ILE A 119 25.08 -5.87 -4.55
C ILE A 119 25.77 -6.58 -5.73
N LYS A 120 25.88 -7.91 -5.74
CA LYS A 120 26.60 -8.66 -6.80
C LYS A 120 25.64 -9.22 -7.86
N GLY A 121 26.12 -9.32 -9.11
CA GLY A 121 25.39 -9.86 -10.27
C GLY A 121 25.08 -11.37 -10.16
N ILE A 122 24.60 -12.01 -11.23
CA ILE A 122 24.20 -13.43 -11.24
C ILE A 122 25.33 -14.41 -11.61
N ASN A 123 26.42 -13.91 -12.18
CA ASN A 123 27.51 -14.74 -12.70
C ASN A 123 28.39 -15.28 -11.58
N HIS A 124 28.91 -16.50 -11.77
CA HIS A 124 29.86 -17.17 -10.86
C HIS A 124 29.39 -17.24 -9.39
N ILE A 125 28.12 -17.60 -9.18
CA ILE A 125 27.57 -17.87 -7.84
C ILE A 125 27.40 -19.37 -7.66
N ALA A 126 27.92 -19.90 -6.55
CA ALA A 126 27.73 -21.28 -6.17
C ALA A 126 26.23 -21.62 -5.99
N PRO A 127 25.78 -22.87 -6.28
CA PRO A 127 24.36 -23.23 -6.24
C PRO A 127 23.68 -22.95 -4.89
N LYS A 128 24.38 -23.18 -3.77
CA LYS A 128 23.85 -22.98 -2.40
C LYS A 128 23.51 -21.49 -2.13
N PRO A 129 24.44 -20.52 -2.21
CA PRO A 129 24.11 -19.09 -2.10
C PRO A 129 23.07 -18.61 -3.11
N ARG A 130 23.11 -19.12 -4.35
CA ARG A 130 22.12 -18.78 -5.39
C ARG A 130 20.71 -19.17 -4.97
N LYS A 131 20.51 -20.34 -4.35
CA LYS A 131 19.20 -20.76 -3.85
C LYS A 131 18.71 -19.88 -2.70
N VAL A 132 19.59 -19.48 -1.79
CA VAL A 132 19.24 -18.56 -0.68
C VAL A 132 18.80 -17.20 -1.20
N LEU A 133 19.51 -16.62 -2.18
CA LEU A 133 19.10 -15.36 -2.83
C LEU A 133 17.71 -15.47 -3.47
N GLN A 134 17.39 -16.62 -4.09
CA GLN A 134 16.06 -16.88 -4.65
C GLN A 134 14.98 -16.95 -3.56
N LEU A 135 15.25 -17.62 -2.44
CA LEU A 135 14.31 -17.70 -1.30
C LEU A 135 14.00 -16.32 -0.72
N LEU A 136 15.01 -15.45 -0.62
CA LEU A 136 14.84 -14.07 -0.17
C LEU A 136 14.25 -13.14 -1.25
N ARG A 137 13.99 -13.64 -2.47
CA ARG A 137 13.48 -12.89 -3.63
C ARG A 137 14.46 -11.85 -4.20
N LEU A 138 15.75 -12.02 -3.96
CA LEU A 138 16.84 -11.18 -4.45
C LEU A 138 17.37 -11.66 -5.80
N LEU A 139 16.54 -11.57 -6.84
CA LEU A 139 16.83 -12.14 -8.17
C LEU A 139 17.74 -11.27 -9.05
N GLN A 140 17.66 -9.95 -8.90
CA GLN A 140 18.41 -8.97 -9.71
C GLN A 140 19.32 -8.13 -8.82
N ILE A 141 20.37 -7.54 -9.41
CA ILE A 141 21.22 -6.56 -8.72
C ILE A 141 20.38 -5.35 -8.30
N ASN A 142 20.74 -4.74 -7.17
CA ASN A 142 20.01 -3.62 -6.54
C ASN A 142 18.56 -3.94 -6.16
N ASN A 143 18.17 -5.22 -6.08
CA ASN A 143 16.92 -5.58 -5.43
C ASN A 143 17.09 -5.47 -3.91
N GLY A 144 16.07 -4.91 -3.25
CA GLY A 144 15.98 -4.77 -1.80
C GLY A 144 14.77 -5.50 -1.22
N VAL A 145 14.91 -6.16 -0.07
CA VAL A 145 13.82 -6.85 0.64
C VAL A 145 13.95 -6.65 2.15
N PHE A 146 12.81 -6.47 2.83
CA PHE A 146 12.73 -6.52 4.30
C PHE A 146 12.68 -7.97 4.79
N VAL A 147 13.59 -8.30 5.72
CA VAL A 147 13.73 -9.63 6.30
C VAL A 147 13.60 -9.54 7.82
N ARG A 148 12.74 -10.37 8.42
CA ARG A 148 12.69 -10.56 9.87
C ARG A 148 13.95 -11.30 10.30
N LEU A 149 14.67 -10.76 11.28
CA LEU A 149 15.83 -11.39 11.89
C LEU A 149 15.39 -12.47 12.88
N THR A 150 15.76 -13.71 12.56
CA THR A 150 15.63 -14.93 13.35
C THR A 150 16.96 -15.68 13.26
N LYS A 151 17.23 -16.64 14.16
CA LYS A 151 18.45 -17.46 14.08
C LYS A 151 18.65 -18.09 12.70
N ALA A 152 17.58 -18.62 12.10
CA ALA A 152 17.62 -19.24 10.78
C ALA A 152 17.96 -18.24 9.66
N THR A 153 17.33 -17.06 9.65
CA THR A 153 17.60 -16.05 8.62
C THR A 153 18.99 -15.45 8.77
N THR A 154 19.50 -15.29 10.00
CA THR A 154 20.88 -14.83 10.23
C THR A 154 21.90 -15.81 9.65
N GLN A 155 21.69 -17.11 9.82
CA GLN A 155 22.53 -18.14 9.20
C GLN A 155 22.44 -18.10 7.66
N MET A 156 21.24 -17.90 7.11
CA MET A 156 21.08 -17.70 5.66
C MET A 156 21.83 -16.45 5.17
N LEU A 157 21.77 -15.34 5.91
CA LEU A 157 22.48 -14.09 5.58
C LEU A 157 24.00 -14.25 5.64
N GLN A 158 24.51 -15.00 6.62
CA GLN A 158 25.94 -15.33 6.71
C GLN A 158 26.42 -16.09 5.47
N LEU A 159 25.64 -17.03 4.95
CA LEU A 159 26.00 -17.78 3.74
C LEU A 159 26.04 -16.92 2.47
N ILE A 160 25.19 -15.89 2.37
CA ILE A 160 25.14 -15.00 1.20
C ILE A 160 25.89 -13.68 1.40
N ASN A 161 26.56 -13.50 2.55
CA ASN A 161 27.28 -12.30 2.95
C ASN A 161 28.08 -11.62 1.80
N PRO A 162 28.92 -12.33 1.01
CA PRO A 162 29.71 -11.69 -0.06
C PRO A 162 28.89 -11.17 -1.26
N TYR A 163 27.59 -11.46 -1.35
CA TYR A 163 26.71 -11.08 -2.45
C TYR A 163 25.72 -9.97 -2.09
N VAL A 164 25.54 -9.69 -0.80
CA VAL A 164 24.55 -8.74 -0.29
C VAL A 164 25.17 -7.73 0.66
N ALA A 165 24.55 -6.56 0.74
CA ALA A 165 24.73 -5.61 1.83
C ALA A 165 23.45 -5.61 2.66
N TYR A 166 23.55 -5.71 3.98
CA TYR A 166 22.38 -5.64 4.84
C TYR A 166 22.68 -4.88 6.12
N GLY A 167 21.62 -4.56 6.86
CA GLY A 167 21.71 -3.91 8.16
C GLY A 167 20.33 -3.48 8.65
N GLU A 168 20.31 -2.74 9.74
CA GLU A 168 19.08 -2.26 10.38
C GLU A 168 18.57 -0.97 9.71
N PRO A 169 17.36 -0.99 9.11
CA PRO A 169 16.78 0.21 8.54
C PRO A 169 16.13 1.08 9.62
N ASN A 170 16.34 2.40 9.55
CA ASN A 170 15.61 3.36 10.39
C ASN A 170 14.18 3.60 9.84
N LEU A 171 13.31 4.18 10.69
CA LEU A 171 11.92 4.47 10.32
C LEU A 171 11.81 5.35 9.07
N LYS A 172 12.72 6.32 8.89
CA LYS A 172 12.75 7.20 7.72
C LYS A 172 13.03 6.41 6.43
N SER A 173 14.01 5.52 6.45
CA SER A 173 14.40 4.68 5.32
C SER A 173 13.30 3.69 4.96
N VAL A 174 12.64 3.06 5.94
CA VAL A 174 11.47 2.20 5.69
C VAL A 174 10.34 2.99 5.04
N ARG A 175 10.01 4.16 5.60
CA ARG A 175 8.98 5.07 5.09
C ARG A 175 9.27 5.46 3.64
N GLU A 176 10.45 6.01 3.37
CA GLU A 176 10.80 6.48 2.03
C GLU A 176 10.83 5.36 1.00
N LEU A 177 11.31 4.16 1.36
CA LEU A 177 11.29 2.99 0.46
C LEU A 177 9.86 2.62 0.07
N ILE A 178 8.95 2.51 1.04
CA ILE A 178 7.56 2.15 0.79
C ILE A 178 6.84 3.24 -0.01
N TYR A 179 7.05 4.53 0.31
CA TYR A 179 6.40 5.61 -0.41
C TYR A 179 6.93 5.82 -1.84
N LYS A 180 8.26 5.81 -2.04
CA LYS A 180 8.85 6.10 -3.35
C LYS A 180 8.91 4.88 -4.27
N ARG A 181 9.19 3.71 -3.70
CA ARG A 181 9.52 2.49 -4.47
C ARG A 181 8.62 1.30 -4.10
N GLY A 182 7.58 1.52 -3.32
CA GLY A 182 6.63 0.49 -2.90
C GLY A 182 5.72 0.04 -4.04
N TYR A 183 5.76 -1.25 -4.32
CA TYR A 183 4.81 -1.92 -5.19
C TYR A 183 4.18 -3.09 -4.43
N GLY A 184 2.87 -3.26 -4.58
CA GLY A 184 2.14 -4.41 -4.08
C GLY A 184 2.10 -5.54 -5.09
N LYS A 185 2.15 -6.78 -4.60
CA LYS A 185 1.92 -8.01 -5.35
C LYS A 185 0.44 -8.37 -5.26
N VAL A 186 -0.34 -7.93 -6.23
CA VAL A 186 -1.79 -8.20 -6.32
C VAL A 186 -2.04 -9.11 -7.50
N ASN A 187 -2.67 -10.26 -7.28
CA ASN A 187 -2.92 -11.27 -8.33
C ASN A 187 -1.66 -11.62 -9.16
N LYS A 188 -0.51 -11.72 -8.47
CA LYS A 188 0.84 -11.94 -9.06
C LYS A 188 1.34 -10.81 -9.98
N GLN A 189 0.62 -9.70 -10.10
CA GLN A 189 1.04 -8.51 -10.83
C GLN A 189 1.72 -7.49 -9.89
N ARG A 190 2.62 -6.69 -10.46
CA ARG A 190 3.34 -5.63 -9.74
C ARG A 190 2.58 -4.31 -9.92
N ILE A 191 1.88 -3.86 -8.88
CA ILE A 191 1.02 -2.66 -8.92
C ILE A 191 1.62 -1.58 -8.00
N PRO A 192 1.78 -0.32 -8.45
CA PRO A 192 2.27 0.75 -7.59
C PRO A 192 1.29 1.05 -6.46
N LEU A 193 1.80 1.37 -5.26
CA LEU A 193 0.97 1.71 -4.10
C LEU A 193 0.53 3.17 -4.15
N THR A 194 -0.46 3.48 -5.00
CA THR A 194 -1.00 4.85 -5.15
C THR A 194 -2.17 5.14 -4.22
N ASP A 195 -2.99 4.14 -3.91
CA ASP A 195 -4.21 4.27 -3.12
C ASP A 195 -4.28 3.21 -2.01
N ASN A 196 -4.79 3.60 -0.84
CA ASN A 196 -4.94 2.71 0.31
C ASN A 196 -5.87 1.52 0.05
N SER A 197 -6.81 1.63 -0.89
CA SER A 197 -7.71 0.54 -1.29
C SER A 197 -6.96 -0.68 -1.83
N ILE A 198 -5.76 -0.50 -2.41
CA ILE A 198 -4.92 -1.62 -2.87
C ILE A 198 -4.42 -2.45 -1.68
N ILE A 199 -4.04 -1.75 -0.60
CA ILE A 199 -3.57 -2.35 0.66
C ILE A 199 -4.74 -2.99 1.38
N GLU A 200 -5.84 -2.26 1.59
CA GLU A 200 -7.04 -2.74 2.30
C GLU A 200 -7.61 -4.00 1.66
N LYS A 201 -7.73 -4.06 0.33
CA LYS A 201 -8.22 -5.27 -0.36
C LYS A 201 -7.34 -6.50 -0.14
N SER A 202 -6.03 -6.32 -0.01
CA SER A 202 -5.06 -7.42 0.08
C SER A 202 -4.77 -7.84 1.52
N LEU A 203 -4.67 -6.86 2.43
CA LEU A 203 -4.21 -7.02 3.81
C LEU A 203 -5.24 -6.59 4.86
N GLY A 204 -6.42 -6.12 4.47
CA GLY A 204 -7.45 -5.65 5.40
C GLY A 204 -7.90 -6.72 6.39
N LYS A 205 -7.86 -8.00 6.00
CA LYS A 205 -8.11 -9.14 6.89
C LYS A 205 -7.14 -9.24 8.09
N PHE A 206 -5.96 -8.62 7.98
CA PHE A 206 -4.95 -8.58 9.02
C PHE A 206 -4.95 -7.26 9.81
N GLY A 207 -5.95 -6.39 9.57
CA GLY A 207 -6.05 -5.07 10.20
C GLY A 207 -5.19 -3.98 9.56
N ILE A 208 -4.48 -4.29 8.47
CA ILE A 208 -3.61 -3.35 7.74
C ILE A 208 -4.45 -2.69 6.63
N VAL A 209 -4.84 -1.44 6.84
CA VAL A 209 -5.78 -0.73 5.96
C VAL A 209 -5.08 0.34 5.13
N CYS A 210 -4.03 0.95 5.67
CA CYS A 210 -3.34 2.07 5.03
C CYS A 210 -1.83 1.88 4.91
N MET A 211 -1.16 2.80 4.20
CA MET A 211 0.30 2.82 4.09
C MET A 211 1.00 2.95 5.46
N GLU A 212 0.48 3.76 6.38
CA GLU A 212 1.10 3.92 7.71
C GLU A 212 0.98 2.65 8.56
N ASP A 213 -0.15 1.91 8.47
CA ASP A 213 -0.27 0.59 9.11
C ASP A 213 0.76 -0.38 8.51
N LEU A 214 0.97 -0.36 7.19
CA LEU A 214 1.95 -1.21 6.52
C LEU A 214 3.38 -0.88 6.97
N ILE A 215 3.74 0.41 7.04
CA ILE A 215 5.03 0.87 7.55
C ILE A 215 5.23 0.42 9.00
N HIS A 216 4.20 0.60 9.84
CA HIS A 216 4.24 0.21 11.25
C HIS A 216 4.45 -1.29 11.43
N GLU A 217 3.69 -2.11 10.70
CA GLU A 217 3.81 -3.57 10.75
C GLU A 217 5.21 -4.05 10.33
N ILE A 218 5.78 -3.43 9.29
CA ILE A 218 7.12 -3.75 8.80
C ILE A 218 8.19 -3.31 9.82
N TYR A 219 8.14 -2.07 10.29
CA TYR A 219 9.17 -1.49 11.16
C TYR A 219 9.20 -2.14 12.55
N THR A 220 8.03 -2.36 13.16
CA THR A 220 7.94 -3.01 14.48
C THR A 220 8.03 -4.54 14.42
N VAL A 221 7.96 -5.10 13.21
CA VAL A 221 7.98 -6.54 12.94
C VAL A 221 6.83 -7.27 13.63
N GLY A 222 5.62 -6.75 13.44
CA GLY A 222 4.38 -7.23 14.04
C GLY A 222 3.98 -8.67 13.67
N PRO A 223 2.84 -9.17 14.18
CA PRO A 223 2.43 -10.58 13.99
C PRO A 223 2.21 -10.95 12.52
N ASN A 224 1.77 -10.01 11.69
CA ASN A 224 1.45 -10.21 10.27
C ASN A 224 2.56 -9.72 9.33
N PHE A 225 3.79 -9.55 9.84
CA PHE A 225 4.96 -9.16 9.04
C PHE A 225 5.19 -10.04 7.81
N LYS A 226 4.97 -11.35 7.92
CA LYS A 226 5.19 -12.29 6.82
C LYS A 226 4.28 -11.96 5.63
N GLN A 227 3.03 -11.62 5.91
CA GLN A 227 2.00 -11.28 4.94
C GLN A 227 2.27 -9.90 4.35
N ALA A 228 2.63 -8.91 5.19
CA ALA A 228 3.03 -7.57 4.75
C ALA A 228 4.28 -7.59 3.86
N SER A 229 5.34 -8.29 4.25
CA SER A 229 6.59 -8.41 3.48
C SER A 229 6.38 -9.18 2.18
N ASN A 230 5.53 -10.22 2.16
CA ASN A 230 5.23 -10.96 0.94
C ASN A 230 4.33 -10.17 -0.03
N PHE A 231 3.43 -9.33 0.49
CA PHE A 231 2.65 -8.39 -0.30
C PHE A 231 3.55 -7.36 -0.99
N LEU A 232 4.56 -6.83 -0.30
CA LEU A 232 5.56 -5.96 -0.92
C LEU A 232 6.35 -6.73 -1.99
N TRP A 233 6.35 -6.21 -3.21
CA TRP A 233 7.24 -6.64 -4.26
C TRP A 233 8.68 -6.24 -3.89
N PRO A 234 9.71 -7.05 -4.20
CA PRO A 234 11.10 -6.66 -3.99
C PRO A 234 11.38 -5.25 -4.57
N PHE A 235 11.95 -4.39 -3.74
CA PHE A 235 12.24 -3.01 -4.11
C PHE A 235 13.28 -3.00 -5.23
N LYS A 236 12.99 -2.30 -6.33
CA LYS A 236 13.96 -2.07 -7.40
C LYS A 236 14.67 -0.75 -7.13
N LEU A 237 15.88 -0.80 -6.60
CA LEU A 237 16.68 0.37 -6.25
C LEU A 237 17.53 0.82 -7.45
N SER A 238 17.92 2.09 -7.48
CA SER A 238 18.91 2.58 -8.46
C SER A 238 20.32 2.22 -8.04
N ASN A 239 21.30 2.46 -8.92
CA ASN A 239 22.69 2.45 -8.51
C ASN A 239 22.93 3.51 -7.44
N ALA A 240 23.85 3.25 -6.51
CA ALA A 240 24.20 4.20 -5.46
C ALA A 240 24.84 5.45 -6.07
N THR A 241 24.30 6.63 -5.74
CA THR A 241 24.93 7.91 -6.07
C THR A 241 26.29 8.02 -5.38
N GLY A 242 27.35 8.25 -6.16
CA GLY A 242 28.74 8.20 -5.68
C GLY A 242 29.42 6.83 -5.87
N GLY A 243 28.68 5.83 -6.36
CA GLY A 243 29.22 4.50 -6.64
C GLY A 243 29.37 3.61 -5.40
N TYR A 244 29.80 2.38 -5.63
CA TYR A 244 30.26 1.48 -4.57
C TYR A 244 31.73 1.76 -4.26
N SER A 245 32.20 1.33 -3.09
CA SER A 245 33.64 1.26 -2.80
C SER A 245 34.35 0.46 -3.90
N ALA A 246 35.60 0.86 -4.21
CA ALA A 246 36.44 0.18 -5.20
C ALA A 246 36.56 -1.34 -4.91
N LYS A 247 36.40 -1.75 -3.65
CA LYS A 247 36.45 -3.15 -3.20
C LYS A 247 35.07 -3.70 -2.81
N LYS A 248 34.10 -3.62 -3.72
CA LYS A 248 32.70 -4.05 -3.53
C LYS A 248 32.51 -5.47 -2.95
N ALA A 249 33.41 -6.40 -3.29
CA ALA A 249 33.35 -7.80 -2.84
C ALA A 249 33.91 -8.04 -1.43
N LEU A 250 34.67 -7.09 -0.88
CA LEU A 250 35.17 -7.20 0.49
C LEU A 250 34.07 -6.90 1.49
N HIS A 251 34.25 -7.41 2.70
CA HIS A 251 33.35 -7.13 3.81
C HIS A 251 33.43 -5.65 4.19
N PHE A 252 32.32 -5.09 4.68
CA PHE A 252 32.23 -3.69 5.07
C PHE A 252 33.31 -3.25 6.08
N ILE A 253 33.66 -4.13 7.02
CA ILE A 253 34.73 -3.90 8.02
C ILE A 253 36.10 -3.69 7.36
N GLN A 254 36.35 -4.31 6.21
CA GLN A 254 37.61 -4.20 5.45
C GLN A 254 37.59 -3.05 4.43
N GLY A 255 36.60 -2.15 4.51
CA GLY A 255 36.41 -1.05 3.57
C GLY A 255 35.68 -1.42 2.26
N GLY A 256 35.06 -2.59 2.20
CA GLY A 256 34.17 -2.99 1.11
C GLY A 256 32.70 -2.58 1.32
N ASP A 257 31.78 -3.22 0.61
CA ASP A 257 30.34 -2.96 0.71
C ASP A 257 29.49 -4.18 1.08
N SER A 258 30.09 -5.38 1.13
CA SER A 258 29.36 -6.60 1.43
C SER A 258 29.18 -6.83 2.93
N GLY A 259 28.13 -7.56 3.29
CA GLY A 259 27.84 -7.98 4.65
C GLY A 259 27.03 -7.01 5.48
N ASP A 260 27.17 -7.16 6.79
CA ASP A 260 26.43 -6.38 7.76
C ASP A 260 27.07 -5.00 7.94
N ARG A 261 26.27 -3.96 7.73
CA ARG A 261 26.64 -2.55 7.89
C ARG A 261 25.94 -1.92 9.08
N GLU A 262 25.18 -2.69 9.86
CA GLU A 262 24.37 -2.22 10.98
C GLU A 262 23.53 -0.99 10.57
N LEU A 263 23.67 0.12 11.29
CA LEU A 263 22.97 1.37 11.02
C LEU A 263 23.45 2.10 9.76
N LYS A 264 24.65 1.81 9.26
CA LYS A 264 25.22 2.49 8.06
C LYS A 264 24.56 2.04 6.76
N ILE A 265 23.77 0.96 6.78
CA ILE A 265 22.93 0.58 5.63
C ILE A 265 22.00 1.72 5.20
N ASN A 266 21.57 2.55 6.14
CA ASN A 266 20.66 3.66 5.89
C ASN A 266 21.26 4.72 4.95
N ASN A 267 22.58 4.89 4.97
CA ASN A 267 23.27 5.80 4.06
C ASN A 267 23.25 5.23 2.64
N LEU A 268 23.53 3.93 2.49
CA LEU A 268 23.45 3.24 1.20
C LEU A 268 22.02 3.28 0.65
N ILE A 269 21.01 3.02 1.49
CA ILE A 269 19.60 3.12 1.08
C ILE A 269 19.31 4.51 0.53
N ARG A 270 19.72 5.58 1.20
CA ARG A 270 19.50 6.97 0.74
C ARG A 270 20.19 7.27 -0.59
N GLN A 271 21.38 6.70 -0.84
CA GLN A 271 22.08 6.84 -2.12
C GLN A 271 21.41 6.07 -3.27
N MET A 272 20.63 5.02 -2.96
CA MET A 272 19.98 4.16 -3.95
C MET A 272 18.46 4.42 -4.10
N ASN A 273 17.90 5.32 -3.29
CA ASN A 273 16.46 5.56 -3.18
C ASN A 273 16.00 6.78 -3.97
#